data_AF-A0A1Y5DF93-F1
#
_entry.id   AF-A0A1Y5DF93-F1
#
_cell.length_a   1.000
_cell.length_b   1.000
_cell.length_c   1.000
_cell.angle_alpha   90.00
_cell.angle_beta   90.00
_cell.angle_gamma   90.00
#
_symmetry.space_group_name_H-M   'P 1'
#
loop_
_entity.id
_entity.type
_entity.pdbx_description
1 polymer ?
#
loop_
_entity_poly.entity_id
_entity_poly.type
_entity_poly.pdbx_seq_one_letter_code
_entity_poly.pdbx_strand_id
1 'polypeptide(L)'
;MRIKQFAVTCMCLISTTAFAQGSCESTDLYQYMDDLKTELKSFSFEVKTGNLTSAATRVDVMLELLNKSREEEPFLFREKDLAGEELALRQSQYQQGIDRLIGNIKKIETAIQDNNKAELKGLLSEVGKSRKKGHRAFNGDC
;
A
#
# COMPACT_ATOMS: atom_id res chain seq x y z
N MET A 1 49.13 -32.62 46.41
CA MET A 1 48.69 -31.94 45.18
C MET A 1 47.17 -31.93 45.14
N ARG A 2 46.53 -30.74 45.14
CA ARG A 2 45.07 -30.57 45.15
C ARG A 2 44.55 -30.38 43.72
N ILE A 3 43.62 -31.24 43.31
CA ILE A 3 42.87 -31.11 42.06
C ILE A 3 41.80 -30.03 42.27
N LYS A 4 41.84 -28.95 41.50
CA LYS A 4 40.79 -27.91 41.50
C LYS A 4 39.86 -28.15 40.32
N GLN A 5 38.62 -28.51 40.64
CA GLN A 5 37.50 -28.52 39.70
C GLN A 5 37.14 -27.08 39.33
N PHE A 6 37.09 -26.76 38.04
CA PHE A 6 36.48 -25.54 37.54
C PHE A 6 35.13 -25.92 36.91
N ALA A 7 34.05 -25.58 37.62
CA ALA A 7 32.71 -25.62 37.07
C ALA A 7 32.57 -24.47 36.05
N VAL A 8 32.43 -24.80 34.78
CA VAL A 8 32.11 -23.85 33.71
C VAL A 8 30.59 -23.77 33.62
N THR A 9 30.01 -22.82 34.34
CA THR A 9 28.60 -22.43 34.19
C THR A 9 28.50 -21.53 32.96
N CYS A 10 28.21 -22.13 31.80
CA CYS A 10 27.92 -21.37 30.58
C CYS A 10 26.49 -20.82 30.68
N MET A 11 26.39 -19.52 30.90
CA MET A 11 25.16 -18.75 30.98
C MET A 11 24.49 -18.76 29.59
N CYS A 12 23.33 -19.41 29.46
CA CYS A 12 22.52 -19.34 28.25
C CYS A 12 22.07 -17.90 28.04
N LEU A 13 22.70 -17.20 27.11
CA LEU A 13 22.21 -15.94 26.54
C LEU A 13 20.94 -16.29 25.77
N ILE A 14 19.78 -16.02 26.37
CA ILE A 14 18.51 -16.05 25.68
C ILE A 14 18.55 -14.84 24.75
N SER A 15 18.98 -15.06 23.52
CA SER A 15 18.85 -14.08 22.44
C SER A 15 17.36 -13.84 22.24
N THR A 16 16.80 -12.84 22.92
CA THR A 16 15.50 -12.31 22.56
C THR A 16 15.67 -11.75 21.16
N THR A 17 15.20 -12.48 20.16
CA THR A 17 14.88 -11.90 18.85
C THR A 17 13.81 -10.87 19.11
N ALA A 18 14.24 -9.64 19.42
CA ALA A 18 13.37 -8.49 19.36
C ALA A 18 12.84 -8.46 17.94
N PHE A 19 11.57 -8.79 17.79
CA PHE A 19 10.85 -8.65 16.54
C PHE A 19 11.03 -7.20 16.11
N ALA A 20 11.73 -6.98 15.01
CA ALA A 20 11.64 -5.74 14.26
C ALA A 20 10.19 -5.67 13.76
N GLN A 21 9.28 -5.10 14.56
CA GLN A 21 8.00 -4.62 14.04
C GLN A 21 8.36 -3.56 13.00
N GLY A 22 8.28 -3.95 11.73
CA GLY A 22 8.84 -3.22 10.61
C GLY A 22 8.28 -1.80 10.53
N SER A 23 9.17 -0.83 10.35
CA SER A 23 8.91 0.61 10.26
C SER A 23 7.99 1.04 9.10
N CYS A 24 7.37 0.09 8.40
CA CYS A 24 6.47 0.34 7.27
C CYS A 24 5.14 0.95 7.73
N GLU A 25 4.57 0.42 8.81
CA GLU A 25 3.23 0.82 9.28
C GLU A 25 3.19 2.24 9.85
N SER A 26 4.36 2.83 10.14
CA SER A 26 4.48 4.19 10.64
C SER A 26 4.72 5.24 9.55
N THR A 27 4.61 4.89 8.27
CA THR A 27 4.73 5.84 7.15
C THR A 27 3.38 6.41 6.74
N ASP A 28 3.36 7.67 6.32
CA ASP A 28 2.14 8.30 5.77
C ASP A 28 1.62 7.53 4.56
N LEU A 29 2.53 7.06 3.68
CA LEU A 29 2.15 6.21 2.55
C LEU A 29 1.42 4.94 2.96
N TYR A 30 1.86 4.26 4.03
CA TYR A 30 1.15 3.08 4.52
C TYR A 30 -0.27 3.44 4.94
N GLN A 31 -0.43 4.50 5.73
CA GLN A 31 -1.74 4.95 6.20
C GLN A 31 -2.65 5.29 5.00
N TYR A 32 -2.16 6.04 4.02
CA TYR A 32 -2.93 6.38 2.82
C TYR A 32 -3.33 5.14 2.01
N MET A 33 -2.46 4.13 1.90
CA MET A 33 -2.74 2.89 1.19
C MET A 33 -3.74 1.99 1.93
N ASP A 34 -3.71 1.95 3.26
CA ASP A 34 -4.70 1.21 4.05
C ASP A 34 -6.07 1.90 4.05
N ASP A 35 -6.08 3.23 4.15
CA ASP A 35 -7.30 4.03 3.98
C ASP A 35 -7.89 3.84 2.59
N LEU A 36 -7.07 3.88 1.53
CA LEU A 36 -7.51 3.62 0.16
C LEU A 36 -8.14 2.23 0.01
N LYS A 37 -7.56 1.22 0.68
CA LYS A 37 -8.12 -0.14 0.70
C LYS A 37 -9.47 -0.18 1.42
N THR A 38 -9.64 0.58 2.49
CA THR A 38 -10.91 0.72 3.21
C THR A 38 -11.95 1.42 2.35
N GLU A 39 -11.60 2.55 1.73
CA GLU A 39 -12.49 3.29 0.83
C GLU A 39 -12.90 2.46 -0.39
N LEU A 40 -12.00 1.65 -0.96
CA LEU A 40 -12.34 0.72 -2.04
C LEU A 40 -13.36 -0.35 -1.62
N LYS A 41 -13.28 -0.86 -0.39
CA LYS A 41 -14.26 -1.83 0.14
C LYS A 41 -15.62 -1.16 0.33
N SER A 42 -15.64 0.02 0.94
CA SER A 42 -16.84 0.83 1.15
C SER A 42 -17.48 1.19 -0.19
N PHE A 43 -16.71 1.71 -1.15
CA PHE A 43 -17.14 1.98 -2.51
C PHE A 43 -17.80 0.76 -3.16
N SER A 44 -17.16 -0.41 -3.11
CA SER A 44 -17.74 -1.64 -3.67
C SER A 44 -19.06 -2.02 -3.01
N PHE A 45 -19.21 -1.76 -1.70
CA PHE A 45 -20.46 -1.98 -0.97
C PHE A 45 -21.56 -0.99 -1.39
N GLU A 46 -21.26 0.30 -1.48
CA GLU A 46 -22.23 1.33 -1.91
C GLU A 46 -22.74 1.04 -3.34
N VAL A 47 -21.84 0.67 -4.25
CA VAL A 47 -22.21 0.25 -5.61
C VAL A 47 -23.16 -0.95 -5.61
N LYS A 48 -22.89 -1.97 -4.77
CA LYS A 48 -23.73 -3.17 -4.67
C LYS A 48 -25.12 -2.87 -4.11
N THR A 49 -25.21 -1.94 -3.16
CA THR A 49 -26.47 -1.53 -2.54
C THR A 49 -27.22 -0.46 -3.34
N GLY A 50 -26.63 0.04 -4.43
CA GLY A 50 -27.23 1.04 -5.31
C GLY A 50 -27.14 2.47 -4.78
N ASN A 51 -26.37 2.72 -3.71
CA ASN A 51 -26.17 4.03 -3.14
C ASN A 51 -25.08 4.80 -3.89
N LEU A 52 -25.43 5.27 -5.09
CA LEU A 52 -24.47 5.94 -5.99
C LEU A 52 -23.97 7.28 -5.44
N THR A 53 -24.75 7.97 -4.61
CA THR A 53 -24.33 9.21 -3.95
C THR A 53 -23.18 8.96 -2.99
N SER A 54 -23.30 7.97 -2.09
CA SER A 54 -22.18 7.60 -1.23
C SER A 54 -21.01 7.08 -2.06
N ALA A 55 -21.27 6.27 -3.10
CA ALA A 55 -20.21 5.78 -3.98
C ALA A 55 -19.38 6.91 -4.62
N ALA A 56 -20.02 8.00 -5.04
CA ALA A 56 -19.33 9.18 -5.56
C ALA A 56 -18.46 9.86 -4.49
N THR A 57 -18.97 10.07 -3.27
CA THR A 57 -18.14 10.61 -2.17
C THR A 57 -16.92 9.75 -1.87
N ARG A 58 -17.05 8.41 -1.95
CA ARG A 58 -15.91 7.50 -1.78
C ARG A 58 -14.86 7.71 -2.88
N VAL A 59 -15.28 7.98 -4.12
CA VAL A 59 -14.39 8.27 -5.24
C VAL A 59 -13.55 9.52 -4.96
N ASP A 60 -14.15 10.59 -4.44
CA ASP A 60 -13.43 11.83 -4.11
C ASP A 60 -12.33 11.58 -3.08
N VAL A 61 -12.65 10.84 -2.01
CA VAL A 61 -11.68 10.48 -0.96
C VAL A 61 -10.56 9.60 -1.53
N MET A 62 -10.88 8.61 -2.36
CA MET A 62 -9.87 7.78 -3.02
C MET A 62 -8.92 8.60 -3.89
N LEU A 63 -9.42 9.60 -4.61
CA LEU A 63 -8.59 10.50 -5.41
C LEU A 63 -7.67 11.36 -4.54
N GLU A 64 -8.17 11.88 -3.41
CA GLU A 64 -7.34 12.63 -2.46
C GLU A 64 -6.21 11.76 -1.91
N LEU A 65 -6.51 10.55 -1.43
CA LEU A 65 -5.53 9.61 -0.89
C LEU A 65 -4.47 9.24 -1.93
N LEU A 66 -4.88 9.01 -3.19
CA LEU A 66 -3.96 8.70 -4.27
C LEU A 66 -3.05 9.88 -4.61
N ASN A 67 -3.57 11.11 -4.62
CA ASN A 67 -2.76 12.31 -4.84
C ASN A 67 -1.73 12.50 -3.72
N LYS A 68 -2.10 12.29 -2.45
CA LYS A 68 -1.14 12.32 -1.33
C LYS A 68 -0.08 11.25 -1.50
N SER A 69 -0.51 10.01 -1.75
CA SER A 69 0.39 8.87 -1.94
C SER A 69 1.40 9.09 -3.06
N ARG A 70 0.98 9.71 -4.17
CA ARG A 70 1.83 9.99 -5.33
C ARG A 70 3.10 10.78 -4.96
N GLU A 71 3.01 11.64 -3.95
CA GLU A 71 4.10 12.50 -3.50
C GLU A 71 4.99 11.83 -2.46
N GLU A 72 4.61 10.64 -1.98
CA GLU A 72 5.39 9.86 -1.02
C GLU A 72 6.47 9.01 -1.71
N GLU A 73 7.46 8.64 -0.90
CA GLU A 73 8.49 7.68 -1.25
C GLU A 73 8.15 6.30 -0.65
N PRO A 74 8.04 5.23 -1.47
CA PRO A 74 7.89 3.86 -0.97
C PRO A 74 9.01 3.46 -0.01
N PHE A 75 8.64 2.87 1.13
CA PHE A 75 9.61 2.36 2.12
C PHE A 75 10.63 1.39 1.51
N LEU A 76 10.22 0.59 0.52
CA LEU A 76 11.09 -0.31 -0.24
C LEU A 76 12.33 0.40 -0.81
N PHE A 77 12.24 1.69 -1.15
CA PHE A 77 13.36 2.43 -1.74
C PHE A 77 14.46 2.66 -0.69
N ARG A 78 14.05 2.97 0.55
CA ARG A 78 14.96 3.09 1.69
C ARG A 78 15.53 1.75 2.11
N GLU A 79 14.68 0.71 2.15
CA GLU A 79 15.10 -0.66 2.48
C GLU A 79 16.18 -1.17 1.51
N LYS A 80 16.07 -0.81 0.23
CA LYS A 80 17.02 -1.19 -0.83
C LYS A 80 18.17 -0.18 -1.02
N ASP A 81 18.24 0.86 -0.20
CA ASP A 81 19.24 1.93 -0.28
C ASP A 81 19.38 2.51 -1.71
N LEU A 82 18.24 2.73 -2.37
CA LEU A 82 18.22 3.22 -3.74
C LEU A 82 18.70 4.68 -3.78
N ALA A 83 19.57 5.00 -4.75
CA ALA A 83 20.10 6.34 -4.94
C ALA A 83 20.30 6.69 -6.42
N GLY A 84 20.57 7.97 -6.70
CA GLY A 84 20.92 8.46 -8.03
C GLY A 84 19.87 8.15 -9.10
N GLU A 85 20.33 7.72 -10.28
CA GLU A 85 19.46 7.43 -11.42
C GLU A 85 18.49 6.28 -11.17
N GLU A 86 18.87 5.29 -10.35
CA GLU A 86 18.00 4.17 -10.01
C GLU A 86 16.81 4.63 -9.16
N LEU A 87 17.06 5.44 -8.12
CA LEU A 87 16.00 6.03 -7.31
C LEU A 87 15.06 6.88 -8.18
N ALA A 88 15.60 7.73 -9.04
CA ALA A 88 14.79 8.58 -9.93
C ALA A 88 13.91 7.74 -10.87
N LEU A 89 14.45 6.67 -11.45
CA LEU A 89 13.71 5.76 -12.31
C LEU A 89 12.59 5.05 -11.53
N ARG A 90 12.90 4.55 -10.33
CA ARG A 90 11.93 3.82 -9.50
C ARG A 90 10.83 4.73 -8.97
N GLN A 91 11.14 5.96 -8.59
CA GLN A 91 10.15 6.99 -8.24
C GLN A 91 9.23 7.31 -9.42
N SER A 92 9.79 7.48 -10.63
CA SER A 92 8.98 7.71 -11.83
C SER A 92 8.02 6.54 -12.11
N GLN A 93 8.49 5.30 -11.98
CA GLN A 93 7.64 4.10 -12.14
C GLN A 93 6.53 4.01 -11.10
N TYR A 94 6.84 4.38 -9.85
CA TYR A 94 5.86 4.45 -8.77
C TYR A 94 4.77 5.49 -9.09
N GLN A 95 5.16 6.71 -9.41
CA GLN A 95 4.24 7.80 -9.76
C GLN A 95 3.36 7.44 -10.96
N GLN A 96 3.92 6.84 -12.02
CA GLN A 96 3.15 6.34 -13.16
C GLN A 96 2.14 5.26 -12.76
N GLY A 97 2.47 4.42 -11.78
CA GLY A 97 1.55 3.42 -11.22
C GLY A 97 0.35 4.08 -10.54
N ILE A 98 0.60 5.09 -9.71
CA ILE A 98 -0.43 5.90 -9.04
C ILE A 98 -1.27 6.68 -10.06
N ASP A 99 -0.65 7.33 -11.05
CA ASP A 99 -1.34 8.11 -12.09
C ASP A 99 -2.31 7.23 -12.90
N ARG A 100 -1.91 6.00 -13.23
CA ARG A 100 -2.80 5.03 -13.89
C ARG A 100 -3.98 4.64 -13.00
N LEU A 101 -3.73 4.46 -11.70
CA LEU A 101 -4.79 4.14 -10.74
C LEU A 101 -5.77 5.31 -10.60
N ILE A 102 -5.28 6.56 -10.48
CA ILE A 102 -6.10 7.78 -10.52
C ILE A 102 -6.96 7.81 -11.79
N GLY A 103 -6.37 7.55 -12.95
CA GLY A 103 -7.10 7.51 -14.22
C GLY A 103 -8.25 6.48 -14.22
N ASN A 104 -8.04 5.31 -13.63
CA ASN A 104 -9.10 4.30 -13.50
C ASN A 104 -10.20 4.73 -12.50
N ILE A 105 -9.85 5.39 -11.40
CA ILE A 105 -10.81 5.92 -10.43
C ILE A 105 -11.65 7.06 -11.07
N LYS A 106 -11.07 7.93 -11.88
CA LYS A 106 -11.82 8.96 -12.62
C LYS A 106 -12.81 8.36 -13.63
N LYS A 107 -12.44 7.27 -14.30
CA LYS A 107 -13.38 6.53 -15.17
C LYS A 107 -14.54 5.92 -14.38
N ILE A 108 -14.29 5.50 -13.13
CA ILE A 108 -15.35 5.02 -12.24
C ILE A 108 -16.35 6.14 -11.96
N GLU A 109 -15.88 7.35 -11.69
CA GLU A 109 -16.72 8.54 -11.51
C GLU A 109 -17.66 8.75 -12.70
N THR A 110 -17.11 8.75 -13.92
CA THR A 110 -17.89 8.87 -15.16
C THR A 110 -18.90 7.73 -15.30
N ALA A 111 -18.50 6.48 -15.04
CA ALA A 111 -19.41 5.33 -15.12
C ALA A 111 -20.55 5.39 -14.09
N ILE A 112 -20.35 6.02 -12.94
CA ILE A 112 -21.42 6.27 -11.95
C ILE A 112 -22.40 7.31 -12.50
N GLN A 113 -21.89 8.43 -13.04
CA GLN A 113 -22.71 9.50 -13.63
C GLN A 113 -23.57 8.98 -14.79
N ASP A 114 -23.01 8.10 -15.62
CA ASP A 114 -23.70 7.46 -16.74
C ASP A 114 -24.57 6.26 -16.33
N ASN A 115 -24.59 5.89 -15.04
CA ASN A 115 -25.25 4.70 -14.51
C ASN A 115 -24.84 3.40 -15.25
N ASN A 116 -23.60 3.35 -15.75
CA ASN A 116 -23.05 2.25 -16.55
C ASN A 116 -22.45 1.16 -15.65
N LYS A 117 -23.34 0.32 -15.09
CA LYS A 117 -22.95 -0.77 -14.16
C LYS A 117 -21.98 -1.80 -14.75
N ALA A 118 -22.04 -2.04 -16.06
CA ALA A 118 -21.16 -3.00 -16.72
C ALA A 118 -19.71 -2.48 -16.76
N GLU A 119 -19.54 -1.22 -17.15
CA GLU A 119 -18.25 -0.54 -17.14
C GLU A 119 -17.68 -0.42 -15.73
N LEU A 120 -18.53 -0.04 -14.76
CA LEU A 120 -18.16 0.05 -13.35
C LEU A 120 -17.52 -1.24 -12.80
N LYS A 121 -18.11 -2.40 -13.14
CA LYS A 121 -17.58 -3.71 -12.76
C LYS A 121 -16.22 -4.00 -13.41
N GLY A 122 -16.08 -3.65 -14.69
CA GLY A 122 -14.80 -3.79 -15.41
C GLY A 122 -13.70 -2.95 -14.76
N LEU A 123 -13.99 -1.67 -14.49
CA LEU A 123 -13.07 -0.74 -13.86
C LEU A 123 -12.67 -1.17 -12.43
N LEU A 124 -13.61 -1.67 -11.63
CA LEU A 124 -13.32 -2.22 -10.31
C LEU A 124 -12.33 -3.39 -10.36
N SER A 125 -12.45 -4.26 -11.36
CA SER A 125 -11.51 -5.36 -11.58
C SER A 125 -10.11 -4.84 -11.92
N GLU A 126 -10.02 -3.85 -12.82
CA GLU A 126 -8.74 -3.23 -13.21
C GLU A 126 -8.08 -2.47 -12.05
N VAL A 127 -8.85 -1.76 -11.23
CA VAL A 127 -8.38 -1.14 -9.98
C VAL A 127 -7.80 -2.19 -9.04
N GLY A 128 -8.50 -3.31 -8.83
CA GLY A 128 -8.01 -4.41 -8.00
C GLY A 128 -6.70 -5.01 -8.50
N LYS A 129 -6.57 -5.21 -9.82
CA LYS A 129 -5.33 -5.68 -10.46
C LYS A 129 -4.19 -4.67 -10.31
N SER A 130 -4.47 -3.39 -10.57
CA SER A 130 -3.50 -2.30 -10.45
C SER A 130 -2.93 -2.21 -9.03
N ARG A 131 -3.81 -2.20 -8.02
CA ARG A 131 -3.42 -2.20 -6.60
C ARG A 131 -2.53 -3.38 -6.26
N LYS A 132 -2.90 -4.59 -6.69
CA LYS A 132 -2.12 -5.81 -6.43
C LYS A 132 -0.74 -5.75 -7.09
N LYS A 133 -0.66 -5.22 -8.32
CA LYS A 133 0.62 -5.03 -9.03
C LYS A 133 1.49 -4.00 -8.33
N GLY A 134 0.94 -2.85 -7.96
CA GLY A 134 1.65 -1.79 -7.24
C GLY A 134 2.18 -2.29 -5.90
N HIS A 135 1.34 -2.91 -5.08
CA HIS A 135 1.74 -3.50 -3.80
C HIS A 135 2.91 -4.49 -3.97
N ARG A 136 2.84 -5.39 -4.95
CA ARG A 136 3.96 -6.33 -5.23
C ARG A 136 5.25 -5.65 -5.69
N ALA A 137 5.16 -4.50 -6.35
CA ALA A 137 6.31 -3.82 -6.93
C ALA A 137 7.01 -2.86 -5.95
N PHE A 138 6.29 -2.37 -4.95
CA PHE A 138 6.69 -1.25 -4.10
C PHE A 138 6.52 -1.48 -2.59
N ASN A 139 5.93 -2.59 -2.14
CA ASN A 139 5.91 -2.95 -0.72
C ASN A 139 7.29 -3.44 -0.27
N GLY A 140 7.73 -2.99 0.92
CA GLY A 140 8.93 -3.53 1.57
C GLY A 140 8.72 -4.93 2.12
N ASP A 141 9.76 -5.52 2.72
CA ASP A 141 9.66 -6.75 3.49
C ASP A 141 9.14 -6.42 4.90
N CYS A 142 7.82 -6.28 4.94
CA CYS A 142 6.95 -6.00 6.06
C CYS A 142 5.52 -6.42 5.63
#